data_AF-A0A7Y5RKY3-F1
#
_entry.id   AF-A0A7Y5RKY3-F1
#
_cell.length_a   1.000
_cell.length_b   1.000
_cell.length_c   1.000
_cell.angle_alpha   90.00
_cell.angle_beta   90.00
_cell.angle_gamma   90.00
#
_symmetry.space_group_name_H-M   'P 1'
#
loop_
_entity.id
_entity.type
_entity.pdbx_description
1 polymer ?
#
loop_
_entity_poly.entity_id
_entity_poly.type
_entity_poly.pdbx_seq_one_letter_code
_entity_poly.pdbx_strand_id
1 'polypeptide(L)'
;MSTNTSHGPSLDDEAITAFLHGRNGQPHDLLGHHVGPGGLTITAFRPFATRVSARLDSGDRVELQHVRDGIWSMTSPDFGSTHDYRLLVEYGDGVEHEQDDPYRFAPTLGEIDRHLINEGRHEQLWTVLGAHVRHYPGPLGDVWGVSFAVWAPRAKAVHVIGDFNDWDRRTHPMRALGESGIWELFLPGASEGMNYQFAVRGPDELVRLKSDPMARMTEVAPKQAAIVTESHYHWGDGDWMERRRTSNAHQGPMSIYEVHLGSWRQELGYRGLAEHLVNYVRDLGFTHVEFLPVMEHPYVPSWGYHVTGYYAPSSRWGHPDDFRYLVDELHKAGIGVLLDWVPGHFATDEWALARFDGLPLYEHPDPRLGWH
;
A
#
# COMPACT_ATOMS: atom_id res chain seq x y z
N MET A 1 -15.95 10.74 39.74
CA MET A 1 -16.39 11.40 38.50
C MET A 1 -15.31 12.41 38.14
N SER A 2 -14.29 11.96 37.41
CA SER A 2 -13.20 12.82 36.95
C SER A 2 -13.54 13.22 35.52
N THR A 3 -13.87 14.49 35.34
CA THR A 3 -14.12 15.11 34.04
C THR A 3 -12.80 15.20 33.30
N ASN A 4 -12.66 14.38 32.26
CA ASN A 4 -11.56 14.44 31.30
C ASN A 4 -11.80 15.67 30.41
N THR A 5 -11.10 16.77 30.69
CA THR A 5 -11.15 18.00 29.90
C THR A 5 -10.24 17.85 28.68
N SER A 6 -10.83 17.51 27.53
CA SER A 6 -10.13 17.52 26.24
C SER A 6 -9.64 18.93 25.93
N HIS A 7 -8.34 19.14 26.09
CA HIS A 7 -7.66 20.30 25.52
C HIS A 7 -7.61 20.05 24.01
N GLY A 8 -8.20 20.95 23.21
CA GLY A 8 -7.92 20.96 21.77
C GLY A 8 -6.41 21.08 21.56
N PRO A 9 -5.85 20.61 20.44
CA PRO A 9 -4.40 20.57 20.25
C PRO A 9 -3.85 22.01 20.32
N SER A 10 -3.19 22.34 21.44
CA SER A 10 -2.18 23.38 21.40
C SER A 10 -1.09 22.85 20.48
N LEU A 11 -0.67 23.65 19.50
CA LEU A 11 0.54 23.42 18.71
C LEU A 11 1.75 23.43 19.65
N ASP A 12 1.93 22.36 20.40
CA ASP A 12 3.02 22.19 21.35
C ASP A 12 4.33 22.08 20.57
N ASP A 13 5.32 22.87 20.96
CA ASP A 13 6.61 22.93 20.30
C ASP A 13 7.31 21.56 20.29
N GLU A 14 7.08 20.75 21.33
CA GLU A 14 7.62 19.39 21.39
C GLU A 14 6.97 18.48 20.34
N ALA A 15 5.65 18.55 20.18
CA ALA A 15 4.91 17.78 19.17
C ALA A 15 5.31 18.16 17.74
N ILE A 16 5.44 19.45 17.45
CA ILE A 16 5.95 19.95 16.16
C ILE A 16 7.38 19.46 15.92
N THR A 17 8.24 19.54 16.93
CA THR A 17 9.63 19.10 16.82
C THR A 17 9.73 17.60 16.56
N ALA A 18 8.94 16.78 17.26
CA ALA A 18 8.87 15.34 17.02
C ALA A 18 8.38 15.03 15.59
N PHE A 19 7.36 15.75 15.11
CA PHE A 19 6.85 15.63 13.75
C PHE A 19 7.93 15.97 12.71
N LEU A 20 8.58 17.14 12.81
CA LEU A 20 9.59 17.60 11.86
C LEU A 20 10.83 16.70 11.80
N HIS A 21 11.14 16.00 12.90
CA HIS A 21 12.22 15.00 12.93
C HIS A 21 11.77 13.59 12.50
N GLY A 22 10.52 13.42 12.06
CA GLY A 22 9.97 12.13 11.63
C GLY A 22 9.90 11.12 12.77
N ARG A 23 9.50 11.57 13.96
CA ARG A 23 9.34 10.77 15.20
C ARG A 23 7.91 10.81 15.75
N ASN A 24 6.96 11.27 14.95
CA ASN A 24 5.56 11.36 15.34
C ASN A 24 4.79 10.16 14.75
N GLY A 25 4.15 9.37 15.60
CA GLY A 25 3.32 8.22 15.20
C GLY A 25 1.83 8.53 15.02
N GLN A 26 1.41 9.76 15.32
CA GLN A 26 0.03 10.25 15.23
C GLN A 26 -0.01 11.62 14.51
N PRO A 27 0.38 11.71 13.22
CA PRO A 27 0.44 12.97 12.51
C PRO A 27 -0.94 13.65 12.40
N HIS A 28 -2.03 12.88 12.45
CA HIS A 28 -3.41 13.38 12.43
C HIS A 28 -3.80 14.12 13.72
N ASP A 29 -3.09 13.93 14.84
CA ASP A 29 -3.34 14.70 16.07
C ASP A 29 -2.82 16.14 15.94
N LEU A 30 -1.87 16.36 15.03
CA LEU A 30 -1.27 17.67 14.75
C LEU A 30 -1.82 18.32 13.48
N LEU A 31 -1.90 17.54 12.39
CA LEU A 31 -2.29 17.99 11.05
C LEU A 31 -3.80 17.79 10.81
N GLY A 32 -4.30 18.42 9.76
CA GLY A 32 -5.70 18.35 9.37
C GLY A 32 -6.56 19.32 10.17
N HIS A 33 -7.84 18.98 10.33
CA HIS A 33 -8.82 19.83 11.00
C HIS A 33 -9.20 19.34 12.41
N HIS A 34 -9.33 20.27 13.35
CA HIS A 34 -9.63 19.97 14.74
C HIS A 34 -10.61 21.00 15.29
N VAL A 35 -11.65 20.56 16.00
CA VAL A 35 -12.59 21.47 16.67
C VAL A 35 -12.32 21.44 18.16
N GLY A 36 -12.07 22.61 18.74
CA GLY A 36 -11.78 22.78 20.16
C GLY A 36 -12.40 24.05 20.76
N PRO A 37 -12.00 24.44 21.98
CA PRO A 37 -12.54 25.63 22.65
C PRO A 37 -12.35 26.95 21.87
N GLY A 38 -11.33 27.03 21.01
CA GLY A 38 -11.05 28.18 20.14
C GLY A 38 -11.74 28.11 18.77
N GLY A 39 -12.62 27.13 18.54
CA GLY A 39 -13.25 26.84 17.26
C GLY A 39 -12.44 25.88 16.39
N LEU A 40 -12.54 26.03 15.08
CA LEU A 40 -11.85 25.21 14.08
C LEU A 40 -10.38 25.61 13.98
N THR A 41 -9.49 24.63 14.12
CA THR A 41 -8.08 24.72 13.77
C THR A 41 -7.81 23.89 12.52
N ILE A 42 -7.10 24.47 11.54
CA ILE A 42 -6.57 23.73 10.39
C ILE A 42 -5.06 23.87 10.40
N THR A 43 -4.35 22.75 10.43
CA THR A 43 -2.88 22.69 10.42
C THR A 43 -2.39 21.89 9.22
N ALA A 44 -1.50 22.47 8.43
CA ALA A 44 -0.92 21.81 7.25
C ALA A 44 0.61 21.84 7.29
N PHE A 45 1.23 20.75 6.86
CA PHE A 45 2.68 20.70 6.61
C PHE A 45 2.96 20.91 5.11
N ARG A 46 3.48 22.08 4.77
CA ARG A 46 3.84 22.51 3.41
C ARG A 46 5.24 23.14 3.42
N PRO A 47 6.30 22.31 3.38
CA PRO A 47 7.66 22.82 3.34
C PRO A 47 7.87 23.65 2.06
N PHE A 48 8.65 24.73 2.17
CA PHE A 48 8.96 25.67 1.08
C PHE A 48 7.77 26.46 0.49
N ALA A 49 6.55 26.28 0.98
CA ALA A 49 5.43 27.13 0.60
C ALA A 49 5.72 28.59 1.02
N THR A 50 5.26 29.53 0.20
CA THR A 50 5.32 30.97 0.51
C THR A 50 4.01 31.47 1.12
N ARG A 51 2.90 30.79 0.83
CA ARG A 51 1.57 31.11 1.37
C ARG A 51 0.71 29.85 1.38
N VAL A 52 -0.11 29.72 2.42
CA VAL A 52 -1.08 28.64 2.57
C VAL A 52 -2.41 29.22 3.05
N SER A 53 -3.49 28.83 2.39
CA SER A 53 -4.86 29.13 2.82
C SER A 53 -5.74 27.89 2.64
N ALA A 54 -6.90 27.87 3.30
CA ALA A 54 -7.91 26.82 3.11
C ALA A 54 -9.20 27.45 2.56
N ARG A 55 -9.78 26.82 1.54
CA ARG A 55 -11.14 27.12 1.05
C ARG A 55 -12.10 26.10 1.62
N LEU A 56 -13.01 26.55 2.47
CA LEU A 56 -14.03 25.71 3.10
C LEU A 56 -15.20 25.42 2.14
N ASP A 57 -15.98 24.40 2.45
CA ASP A 57 -17.23 24.06 1.76
C ASP A 57 -18.30 25.16 1.81
N SER A 58 -18.23 26.08 2.78
CA SER A 58 -19.04 27.31 2.83
C SER A 58 -18.67 28.33 1.74
N GLY A 59 -17.50 28.17 1.11
CA GLY A 59 -16.90 29.14 0.20
C GLY A 59 -15.96 30.14 0.89
N ASP A 60 -15.87 30.12 2.24
CA ASP A 60 -14.95 30.98 2.98
C ASP A 60 -13.49 30.58 2.70
N ARG A 61 -12.64 31.60 2.53
CA ARG A 61 -11.18 31.43 2.44
C ARG A 61 -10.53 31.92 3.72
N VAL A 62 -9.79 31.03 4.38
CA VAL A 62 -9.05 31.33 5.61
C VAL A 62 -7.55 31.22 5.36
N GLU A 63 -6.80 32.25 5.71
CA GLU A 63 -5.33 32.24 5.58
C GLU A 63 -4.71 31.52 6.77
N LEU A 64 -3.74 30.64 6.50
CA LEU A 64 -2.94 29.98 7.53
C LEU A 64 -1.67 30.79 7.77
N GLN A 65 -1.30 30.95 9.04
CA GLN A 65 -0.07 31.60 9.43
C GLN A 65 1.07 30.59 9.45
N HIS A 66 2.25 31.00 8.95
CA HIS A 66 3.46 30.20 9.08
C HIS A 66 3.85 30.15 10.55
N VAL A 67 3.87 28.93 11.10
CA VAL A 67 4.26 28.69 12.50
C VAL A 67 5.77 28.50 12.55
N ARG A 68 6.28 27.47 11.84
CA ARG A 68 7.70 27.12 11.78
C ARG A 68 7.97 26.00 10.78
N ASP A 69 9.11 26.03 10.10
CA ASP A 69 9.67 24.92 9.30
C ASP A 69 8.69 24.25 8.31
N GLY A 70 7.71 25.01 7.80
CA GLY A 70 6.70 24.51 6.86
C GLY A 70 5.41 24.04 7.52
N ILE A 71 5.27 24.16 8.84
CA ILE A 71 3.98 24.05 9.53
C ILE A 71 3.24 25.38 9.40
N TRP A 72 2.00 25.28 8.92
CA TRP A 72 1.07 26.39 8.75
C TRP A 72 -0.18 26.07 9.56
N SER A 73 -0.73 27.06 10.25
CA SER A 73 -1.95 26.87 11.04
C SER A 73 -2.85 28.09 11.05
N MET A 74 -4.14 27.84 11.17
CA MET A 74 -5.13 28.85 11.55
C MET A 74 -6.03 28.28 12.63
N THR A 75 -6.57 29.16 13.48
CA THR A 75 -7.63 28.84 14.43
C THR A 75 -8.68 29.95 14.35
N SER A 76 -9.94 29.59 14.17
CA SER A 76 -11.04 30.57 14.14
C SER A 76 -12.24 30.13 14.99
N PRO A 77 -12.71 30.99 15.92
CA PRO A 77 -13.90 30.73 16.72
C PRO A 77 -15.21 30.81 15.92
N ASP A 78 -15.15 31.35 14.69
CA ASP A 78 -16.33 31.55 13.84
C ASP A 78 -16.89 30.23 13.30
N PHE A 79 -16.08 29.16 13.34
CA PHE A 79 -16.46 27.83 12.89
C PHE A 79 -16.55 26.87 14.07
N GLY A 80 -17.76 26.38 14.37
CA GLY A 80 -18.05 25.48 15.49
C GLY A 80 -18.05 23.99 15.15
N SER A 81 -17.73 23.62 13.90
CA SER A 81 -17.72 22.23 13.42
C SER A 81 -16.56 22.02 12.43
N THR A 82 -16.29 20.75 12.10
CA THR A 82 -15.40 20.42 10.99
C THR A 82 -16.07 20.77 9.66
N HIS A 83 -15.25 21.09 8.67
CA HIS A 83 -15.65 21.40 7.30
C HIS A 83 -14.92 20.49 6.32
N ASP A 84 -15.53 20.23 5.14
CA ASP A 84 -14.74 19.85 3.97
C ASP A 84 -13.99 21.09 3.47
N TYR A 85 -12.77 20.91 2.99
CA TYR A 85 -11.94 22.03 2.52
C TYR A 85 -10.89 21.58 1.51
N ARG A 86 -10.33 22.55 0.78
CA ARG A 86 -9.13 22.39 -0.04
C ARG A 86 -8.06 23.36 0.41
N LEU A 87 -6.82 22.89 0.46
CA LEU A 87 -5.66 23.73 0.68
C LEU A 87 -5.28 24.41 -0.63
N LEU A 88 -5.08 25.72 -0.56
CA LEU A 88 -4.56 26.56 -1.64
C LEU A 88 -3.13 26.94 -1.23
N VAL A 89 -2.15 26.41 -1.97
CA VAL A 89 -0.73 26.52 -1.61
C VAL A 89 0.05 27.19 -2.73
N GLU A 90 0.74 28.28 -2.41
CA GLU A 90 1.65 28.94 -3.33
C GLU A 90 3.09 28.55 -2.99
N TYR A 91 3.88 28.25 -4.02
CA TYR A 91 5.32 28.01 -3.92
C TYR A 91 6.09 29.12 -4.66
N GLY A 92 7.41 28.96 -4.77
CA GLY A 92 8.29 29.93 -5.46
C GLY A 92 8.01 30.11 -6.96
N ASP A 93 7.13 29.30 -7.56
CA ASP A 93 6.67 29.43 -8.94
C ASP A 93 5.59 30.53 -9.11
N GLY A 94 5.03 31.03 -8.01
CA GLY A 94 3.98 32.04 -8.01
C GLY A 94 2.61 31.52 -8.47
N VAL A 95 2.44 30.19 -8.55
CA VAL A 95 1.17 29.56 -8.92
C VAL A 95 0.49 29.05 -7.65
N GLU A 96 -0.81 29.31 -7.54
CA GLU A 96 -1.64 28.73 -6.48
C GLU A 96 -2.07 27.32 -6.88
N HIS A 97 -1.67 26.34 -6.08
CA HIS A 97 -2.00 24.93 -6.27
C HIS A 97 -3.11 24.55 -5.31
N GLU A 98 -4.27 24.19 -5.86
CA GLU A 98 -5.38 23.63 -5.09
C GLU A 98 -5.17 22.12 -4.90
N GLN A 99 -5.23 21.67 -3.66
CA GLN A 99 -5.06 20.27 -3.29
C GLN A 99 -5.89 19.91 -2.07
N ASP A 100 -6.17 18.62 -1.94
CA ASP A 100 -6.82 18.10 -0.74
C ASP A 100 -5.80 17.95 0.42
N ASP A 101 -6.29 17.74 1.64
CA ASP A 101 -5.48 17.46 2.82
C ASP A 101 -5.60 15.97 3.21
N PRO A 102 -4.51 15.17 3.10
CA PRO A 102 -4.51 13.78 3.56
C PRO A 102 -4.97 13.61 5.02
N TYR A 103 -4.72 14.61 5.87
CA TYR A 103 -4.88 14.51 7.31
C TYR A 103 -6.28 14.86 7.82
N ARG A 104 -7.23 15.22 6.93
CA ARG A 104 -8.64 15.41 7.31
C ARG A 104 -9.48 14.13 7.23
N PHE A 105 -8.91 13.04 6.71
CA PHE A 105 -9.65 11.79 6.49
C PHE A 105 -9.58 10.85 7.69
N ALA A 106 -10.72 10.23 8.02
CA ALA A 106 -10.81 9.19 9.03
C ALA A 106 -10.01 7.92 8.60
N PRO A 107 -9.63 7.05 9.56
CA PRO A 107 -8.99 5.76 9.26
C PRO A 107 -9.73 4.95 8.19
N THR A 108 -8.99 4.44 7.20
CA THR A 108 -9.56 3.58 6.15
C THR A 108 -9.73 2.13 6.55
N LEU A 109 -9.23 1.73 7.73
CA LEU A 109 -9.37 0.38 8.29
C LEU A 109 -10.29 0.40 9.52
N GLY A 110 -11.27 -0.51 9.55
CA GLY A 110 -12.22 -0.64 10.64
C GLY A 110 -11.67 -1.38 11.86
N GLU A 111 -12.38 -1.30 12.99
CA GLU A 111 -12.01 -1.99 14.23
C GLU A 111 -12.05 -3.52 14.09
N ILE A 112 -13.02 -4.06 13.33
CA ILE A 112 -13.15 -5.50 13.09
C ILE A 112 -11.94 -6.03 12.31
N ASP A 113 -11.52 -5.33 11.26
CA ASP A 113 -10.35 -5.73 10.46
C ASP A 113 -9.11 -5.78 11.36
N ARG A 114 -8.89 -4.71 12.16
CA ARG A 114 -7.77 -4.62 13.10
C ARG A 114 -7.80 -5.75 14.14
N HIS A 115 -8.96 -6.09 14.66
CA HIS A 115 -9.12 -7.19 15.61
C HIS A 115 -8.77 -8.54 14.98
N LEU A 116 -9.30 -8.86 13.79
CA LEU A 116 -9.01 -10.11 13.09
C LEU A 116 -7.54 -10.22 12.66
N ILE A 117 -6.91 -9.11 12.30
CA ILE A 117 -5.47 -9.06 11.98
C ILE A 117 -4.66 -9.40 13.22
N ASN A 118 -4.96 -8.80 14.36
CA ASN A 118 -4.25 -9.05 15.62
C ASN A 118 -4.41 -10.50 16.11
N GLU A 119 -5.55 -11.15 15.83
CA GLU A 119 -5.74 -12.59 16.12
C GLU A 119 -5.07 -13.51 15.09
N GLY A 120 -4.54 -12.99 13.98
CA GLY A 120 -4.00 -13.81 12.89
C GLY A 120 -5.08 -14.59 12.12
N ARG A 121 -6.32 -14.08 12.11
CA ARG A 121 -7.50 -14.78 11.55
C ARG A 121 -8.19 -14.02 10.42
N HIS A 122 -7.59 -12.94 9.96
CA HIS A 122 -8.13 -12.18 8.83
C HIS A 122 -7.87 -12.92 7.50
N GLU A 123 -8.84 -13.70 7.03
CA GLU A 123 -8.71 -14.55 5.84
C GLU A 123 -8.56 -13.77 4.52
N GLN A 124 -8.84 -12.47 4.51
CA GLN A 124 -8.75 -11.59 3.32
C GLN A 124 -7.80 -10.42 3.53
N LEU A 125 -6.66 -10.64 4.19
CA LEU A 125 -5.73 -9.57 4.60
C LEU A 125 -5.36 -8.58 3.49
N TRP A 126 -5.25 -9.07 2.25
CA TRP A 126 -4.90 -8.31 1.04
C TRP A 126 -5.97 -7.31 0.58
N THR A 127 -7.16 -7.30 1.19
CA THR A 127 -8.22 -6.31 0.91
C THR A 127 -8.14 -5.09 1.82
N VAL A 128 -7.37 -5.19 2.91
CA VAL A 128 -7.27 -4.13 3.95
C VAL A 128 -5.86 -3.58 4.11
N LEU A 129 -4.83 -4.41 3.96
CA LEU A 129 -3.43 -3.99 3.91
C LEU A 129 -2.96 -3.77 2.47
N GLY A 130 -1.90 -2.98 2.32
CA GLY A 130 -1.33 -2.58 1.03
C GLY A 130 -1.87 -1.24 0.52
N ALA A 131 -1.73 -1.01 -0.79
CA ALA A 131 -2.29 0.14 -1.49
C ALA A 131 -3.63 -0.18 -2.17
N HIS A 132 -4.64 0.66 -1.93
CA HIS A 132 -5.96 0.52 -2.55
C HIS A 132 -6.48 1.87 -3.02
N VAL A 133 -6.86 1.96 -4.29
CA VAL A 133 -7.58 3.13 -4.81
C VAL A 133 -8.92 3.25 -4.06
N ARG A 134 -9.25 4.46 -3.63
CA ARG A 134 -10.51 4.76 -2.97
C ARG A 134 -11.14 6.02 -3.54
N HIS A 135 -12.46 6.05 -3.44
CA HIS A 135 -13.31 7.15 -3.84
C HIS A 135 -14.17 7.58 -2.65
N TYR A 136 -14.17 8.87 -2.36
CA TYR A 136 -15.00 9.48 -1.33
C TYR A 136 -15.80 10.64 -1.93
N PRO A 137 -17.14 10.58 -1.96
CA PRO A 137 -17.95 11.74 -2.30
C PRO A 137 -17.89 12.76 -1.16
N GLY A 138 -17.72 14.05 -1.50
CA GLY A 138 -17.63 15.13 -0.53
C GLY A 138 -18.41 16.38 -0.94
N PRO A 139 -18.69 17.31 -0.01
CA PRO A 139 -19.32 18.60 -0.31
C PRO A 139 -18.62 19.42 -1.40
N LEU A 140 -17.29 19.34 -1.49
CA LEU A 140 -16.49 20.00 -2.54
C LEU A 140 -16.23 19.11 -3.77
N GLY A 141 -17.05 18.07 -3.95
CA GLY A 141 -16.92 17.09 -5.02
C GLY A 141 -16.19 15.83 -4.62
N ASP A 142 -16.05 14.93 -5.59
CA ASP A 142 -15.45 13.62 -5.41
C ASP A 142 -13.94 13.70 -5.16
N VAL A 143 -13.47 12.92 -4.20
CA VAL A 143 -12.05 12.77 -3.90
C VAL A 143 -11.61 11.36 -4.26
N TRP A 144 -10.65 11.29 -5.18
CA TRP A 144 -9.93 10.08 -5.51
C TRP A 144 -8.56 10.10 -4.85
N GLY A 145 -8.13 8.93 -4.37
CA GLY A 145 -6.82 8.79 -3.74
C GLY A 145 -6.50 7.32 -3.49
N VAL A 146 -5.42 7.09 -2.77
CA VAL A 146 -4.98 5.75 -2.41
C VAL A 146 -4.88 5.64 -0.89
N SER A 147 -5.50 4.61 -0.30
CA SER A 147 -5.21 4.22 1.07
C SER A 147 -4.01 3.31 1.10
N PHE A 148 -3.03 3.64 1.94
CA PHE A 148 -1.88 2.82 2.22
C PHE A 148 -1.99 2.28 3.64
N ALA A 149 -1.78 0.98 3.81
CA ALA A 149 -1.72 0.37 5.14
C ALA A 149 -0.62 -0.70 5.24
N VAL A 150 0.22 -0.62 6.27
CA VAL A 150 1.36 -1.54 6.46
C VAL A 150 1.54 -1.91 7.92
N TRP A 151 1.87 -3.17 8.18
CA TRP A 151 2.14 -3.66 9.53
C TRP A 151 3.62 -3.46 9.89
N ALA A 152 3.89 -2.62 10.90
CA ALA A 152 5.22 -2.33 11.40
C ALA A 152 5.12 -1.93 12.89
N PRO A 153 4.80 -2.89 13.78
CA PRO A 153 4.40 -2.62 15.16
C PRO A 153 5.45 -1.91 16.01
N ARG A 154 6.74 -2.08 15.68
CA ARG A 154 7.85 -1.50 16.47
C ARG A 154 8.45 -0.27 15.80
N ALA A 155 7.93 0.13 14.64
CA ALA A 155 8.37 1.36 14.00
C ALA A 155 8.03 2.56 14.89
N LYS A 156 8.90 3.58 14.86
CA LYS A 156 8.68 4.88 15.51
C LYS A 156 7.96 5.87 14.60
N ALA A 157 8.11 5.70 13.29
CA ALA A 157 7.39 6.46 12.27
C ALA A 157 7.42 5.68 10.96
N VAL A 158 6.35 5.81 10.18
CA VAL A 158 6.28 5.32 8.80
C VAL A 158 5.80 6.46 7.92
N HIS A 159 6.45 6.65 6.77
CA HIS A 159 5.99 7.56 5.73
C HIS A 159 5.75 6.75 4.46
N VAL A 160 4.73 7.12 3.68
CA VAL A 160 4.60 6.63 2.31
C VAL A 160 5.31 7.60 1.38
N ILE A 161 6.22 7.09 0.56
CA ILE A 161 7.00 7.89 -0.39
C ILE A 161 6.84 7.33 -1.79
N GLY A 162 6.91 8.17 -2.80
CA GLY A 162 6.75 7.72 -4.18
C GLY A 162 6.73 8.87 -5.18
N ASP A 163 6.21 8.58 -6.36
CA ASP A 163 6.15 9.56 -7.46
C ASP A 163 5.34 10.81 -7.07
N PHE A 164 4.32 10.67 -6.21
CA PHE A 164 3.45 11.75 -5.75
C PHE A 164 4.12 12.78 -4.83
N ASN A 165 5.34 12.52 -4.33
CA ASN A 165 6.08 13.44 -3.47
C ASN A 165 7.57 13.52 -3.78
N ASP A 166 7.95 13.20 -5.02
CA ASP A 166 9.36 13.18 -5.46
C ASP A 166 10.26 12.36 -4.52
N TRP A 167 9.71 11.30 -3.92
CA TRP A 167 10.41 10.42 -2.97
C TRP A 167 10.91 11.13 -1.69
N ASP A 168 10.32 12.28 -1.32
CA ASP A 168 10.65 13.02 -0.09
C ASP A 168 10.17 12.26 1.16
N ARG A 169 11.14 11.87 2.00
CA ARG A 169 10.91 11.08 3.22
C ARG A 169 10.37 11.89 4.40
N ARG A 170 10.22 13.21 4.25
CA ARG A 170 9.68 14.10 5.28
C ARG A 170 8.18 14.29 5.15
N THR A 171 7.64 14.04 3.96
CA THR A 171 6.21 14.26 3.65
C THR A 171 5.43 12.95 3.75
N HIS A 172 4.11 13.06 3.89
CA HIS A 172 3.18 11.94 4.03
C HIS A 172 3.51 10.94 5.17
N PRO A 173 3.81 11.39 6.41
CA PRO A 173 3.78 10.50 7.57
C PRO A 173 2.41 9.84 7.73
N MET A 174 2.44 8.56 8.09
CA MET A 174 1.27 7.71 8.35
C MET A 174 0.95 7.69 9.85
N ARG A 175 -0.30 7.43 10.23
CA ARG A 175 -0.71 7.24 11.63
C ARG A 175 -0.65 5.78 12.04
N ALA A 176 -0.22 5.51 13.26
CA ALA A 176 -0.37 4.20 13.89
C ALA A 176 -1.81 4.02 14.38
N LEU A 177 -2.46 2.93 13.99
CA LEU A 177 -3.83 2.63 14.40
C LEU A 177 -3.85 1.91 15.76
N GLY A 178 -3.77 2.68 16.84
CA GLY A 178 -3.76 2.17 18.21
C GLY A 178 -2.67 1.13 18.44
N GLU A 179 -3.01 0.02 19.09
CA GLU A 179 -2.05 -1.05 19.44
C GLU A 179 -1.91 -2.14 18.36
N SER A 180 -2.57 -2.03 17.19
CA SER A 180 -2.48 -3.08 16.15
C SER A 180 -1.13 -3.12 15.44
N GLY A 181 -0.31 -2.08 15.58
CA GLY A 181 0.95 -1.94 14.86
C GLY A 181 0.79 -1.69 13.36
N ILE A 182 -0.43 -1.39 12.91
CA ILE A 182 -0.73 -1.02 11.53
C ILE A 182 -0.57 0.48 11.39
N TRP A 183 0.17 0.90 10.37
CA TRP A 183 0.31 2.29 9.94
C TRP A 183 -0.58 2.53 8.75
N GLU A 184 -1.30 3.65 8.74
CA GLU A 184 -2.26 3.96 7.67
C GLU A 184 -2.24 5.44 7.27
N LEU A 185 -2.48 5.70 5.99
CA LEU A 185 -2.75 7.02 5.42
C LEU A 185 -3.60 6.89 4.16
N PHE A 186 -4.67 7.68 4.07
CA PHE A 186 -5.31 7.99 2.81
C PHE A 186 -4.65 9.21 2.18
N LEU A 187 -4.17 9.06 0.94
CA LEU A 187 -3.51 10.12 0.19
C LEU A 187 -4.36 10.52 -1.02
N PRO A 188 -5.13 11.62 -0.94
CA PRO A 188 -5.81 12.21 -2.08
C PRO A 188 -4.85 12.54 -3.23
N GLY A 189 -5.30 12.37 -4.46
CA GLY A 189 -4.51 12.67 -5.68
C GLY A 189 -3.48 11.60 -6.05
N ALA A 190 -3.13 10.68 -5.14
CA ALA A 190 -2.42 9.46 -5.52
C ALA A 190 -3.34 8.58 -6.40
N SER A 191 -2.76 7.90 -7.38
CA SER A 191 -3.51 7.13 -8.36
C SER A 191 -2.86 5.78 -8.66
N GLU A 192 -3.63 4.91 -9.33
CA GLU A 192 -3.10 3.72 -10.00
C GLU A 192 -1.89 4.06 -10.89
N GLY A 193 -0.92 3.14 -10.96
CA GLY A 193 0.30 3.26 -11.74
C GLY A 193 1.46 4.01 -11.06
N MET A 194 1.21 4.70 -9.94
CA MET A 194 2.29 5.38 -9.20
C MET A 194 3.17 4.38 -8.44
N ASN A 195 4.49 4.62 -8.49
CA ASN A 195 5.47 3.86 -7.72
C ASN A 195 5.52 4.39 -6.28
N TYR A 196 5.66 3.49 -5.32
CA TYR A 196 5.80 3.85 -3.90
C TYR A 196 6.63 2.84 -3.09
N GLN A 197 7.11 3.31 -1.94
CA GLN A 197 7.72 2.52 -0.88
C GLN A 197 7.30 3.09 0.50
N PHE A 198 7.56 2.32 1.55
CA PHE A 198 7.47 2.80 2.92
C PHE A 198 8.84 3.20 3.45
N ALA A 199 8.98 4.43 3.94
CA ALA A 199 10.13 4.85 4.73
C ALA A 199 9.84 4.52 6.22
N VAL A 200 10.41 3.42 6.69
CA VAL A 200 10.16 2.87 8.03
C VAL A 200 11.30 3.26 8.96
N ARG A 201 11.02 4.06 9.99
CA ARG A 201 11.97 4.36 11.07
C ARG A 201 11.83 3.31 12.17
N GLY A 202 12.84 2.46 12.32
CA GLY A 202 12.86 1.43 13.37
C GLY A 202 13.14 1.97 14.77
N PRO A 203 13.09 1.12 15.81
CA PRO A 203 13.44 1.50 17.17
C PRO A 203 14.92 1.91 17.31
N ASP A 204 15.77 1.46 16.38
CA ASP A 204 17.17 1.83 16.23
C ASP A 204 17.40 3.19 15.54
N GLU A 205 16.34 3.97 15.32
CA GLU A 205 16.34 5.29 14.68
C GLU A 205 16.75 5.30 13.19
N LEU A 206 17.11 4.15 12.62
CA LEU A 206 17.45 4.04 11.21
C LEU A 206 16.18 4.03 10.35
N VAL A 207 16.21 4.79 9.25
CA VAL A 207 15.15 4.81 8.24
C VAL A 207 15.50 3.83 7.13
N ARG A 208 14.60 2.88 6.87
CA ARG A 208 14.73 1.87 5.82
C ARG A 208 13.67 2.11 4.77
N LEU A 209 14.03 1.97 3.50
CA LEU A 209 13.05 1.95 2.42
C LEU A 209 12.59 0.51 2.22
N LYS A 210 11.28 0.30 2.28
CA LYS A 210 10.66 -1.02 2.24
C LYS A 210 9.65 -1.07 1.10
N SER A 211 9.77 -2.09 0.26
CA SER A 211 8.66 -2.47 -0.63
C SER A 211 7.46 -2.90 0.21
N ASP A 212 6.27 -2.68 -0.30
CA ASP A 212 5.04 -3.10 0.36
C ASP A 212 4.95 -4.63 0.42
N PRO A 213 4.83 -5.24 1.61
CA PRO A 213 4.60 -6.69 1.76
C PRO A 213 3.34 -7.19 1.04
N MET A 214 2.37 -6.30 0.84
CA MET A 214 1.08 -6.53 0.18
C MET A 214 1.01 -5.93 -1.22
N ALA A 215 2.16 -5.61 -1.82
CA ALA A 215 2.23 -5.12 -3.20
C ALA A 215 1.49 -6.08 -4.15
N ARG A 216 0.65 -5.53 -5.02
CA ARG A 216 -0.08 -6.26 -6.08
C ARG A 216 0.66 -6.27 -7.40
N MET A 217 1.58 -5.32 -7.56
CA MET A 217 2.53 -5.20 -8.65
C MET A 217 3.77 -4.48 -8.12
N THR A 218 4.91 -4.72 -8.76
CA THR A 218 6.16 -4.05 -8.43
C THR A 218 6.83 -3.57 -9.72
N GLU A 219 7.80 -2.68 -9.58
CA GLU A 219 8.69 -2.38 -10.69
C GLU A 219 9.54 -3.60 -11.07
N VAL A 220 9.89 -3.70 -12.35
CA VAL A 220 10.77 -4.76 -12.83
C VAL A 220 12.13 -4.67 -12.15
N ALA A 221 12.56 -5.78 -11.53
CA ALA A 221 13.87 -5.91 -10.90
C ALA A 221 14.99 -5.44 -11.86
N PRO A 222 16.02 -4.71 -11.37
CA PRO A 222 16.45 -4.59 -9.98
C PRO A 222 15.80 -3.44 -9.19
N LYS A 223 14.77 -2.79 -9.74
CA LYS A 223 14.01 -1.78 -9.00
C LYS A 223 13.18 -2.43 -7.88
N GLN A 224 12.79 -1.62 -6.88
CA GLN A 224 12.34 -2.10 -5.57
C GLN A 224 11.00 -1.48 -5.12
N ALA A 225 10.39 -0.64 -5.96
CA ALA A 225 9.14 0.00 -5.60
C ALA A 225 7.94 -0.93 -5.85
N ALA A 226 6.94 -0.81 -4.99
CA ALA A 226 5.60 -1.31 -5.28
C ALA A 226 4.90 -0.33 -6.22
N ILE A 227 3.90 -0.81 -6.97
CA ILE A 227 3.08 0.01 -7.87
C ILE A 227 1.64 -0.06 -7.39
N VAL A 228 0.98 1.10 -7.21
CA VAL A 228 -0.46 1.15 -6.91
C VAL A 228 -1.21 0.50 -8.07
N THR A 229 -1.96 -0.57 -7.79
CA THR A 229 -2.56 -1.40 -8.85
C THR A 229 -4.00 -1.79 -8.51
N GLU A 230 -4.91 -1.60 -9.46
CA GLU A 230 -6.26 -2.12 -9.45
C GLU A 230 -6.42 -3.17 -10.56
N SER A 231 -7.31 -4.14 -10.33
CA SER A 231 -7.60 -5.15 -11.34
C SER A 231 -8.84 -4.71 -12.10
N HIS A 232 -8.72 -4.59 -13.42
CA HIS A 232 -9.86 -4.32 -14.31
C HIS A 232 -10.25 -5.58 -15.11
N TYR A 233 -9.61 -6.70 -14.82
CA TYR A 233 -9.84 -7.99 -15.46
C TYR A 233 -11.24 -8.55 -15.21
N HIS A 234 -11.88 -9.03 -16.27
CA HIS A 234 -13.15 -9.74 -16.23
C HIS A 234 -12.91 -11.20 -16.64
N TRP A 235 -13.18 -12.14 -15.73
CA TRP A 235 -12.97 -13.56 -15.93
C TRP A 235 -14.00 -14.19 -16.88
N GLY A 236 -13.55 -15.15 -17.69
CA GLY A 236 -14.39 -15.92 -18.60
C GLY A 236 -14.42 -17.42 -18.29
N ASP A 237 -14.02 -17.85 -17.10
CA ASP A 237 -13.80 -19.25 -16.71
C ASP A 237 -14.91 -19.85 -15.82
N GLY A 238 -16.11 -19.24 -15.80
CA GLY A 238 -17.21 -19.67 -14.92
C GLY A 238 -17.53 -21.17 -15.01
N ASP A 239 -17.59 -21.73 -16.22
CA ASP A 239 -17.85 -23.17 -16.44
C ASP A 239 -16.71 -24.06 -15.92
N TRP A 240 -15.47 -23.58 -15.96
CA TRP A 240 -14.32 -24.28 -15.39
C TRP A 240 -14.41 -24.30 -13.85
N MET A 241 -14.68 -23.14 -13.25
CA MET A 241 -14.76 -22.99 -11.80
C MET A 241 -15.89 -23.83 -11.19
N GLU A 242 -17.05 -23.90 -11.86
CA GLU A 242 -18.17 -24.74 -11.40
C GLU A 242 -17.86 -26.24 -11.52
N ARG A 243 -17.21 -26.66 -12.62
CA ARG A 243 -16.73 -28.04 -12.76
C ARG A 243 -15.71 -28.39 -11.67
N ARG A 244 -14.76 -27.50 -11.38
CA ARG A 244 -13.75 -27.71 -10.33
C ARG A 244 -14.40 -27.88 -8.95
N ARG A 245 -15.42 -27.08 -8.64
CA ARG A 245 -16.17 -27.13 -7.36
C ARG A 245 -16.92 -28.44 -7.16
N THR A 246 -17.42 -29.03 -8.25
CA THR A 246 -18.31 -30.21 -8.21
C THR A 246 -17.59 -31.53 -8.49
N SER A 247 -16.32 -31.48 -8.90
CA SER A 247 -15.51 -32.65 -9.23
C SER A 247 -14.52 -32.99 -8.11
N ASN A 248 -14.15 -34.28 -7.99
CA ASN A 248 -13.09 -34.71 -7.09
C ASN A 248 -11.77 -34.85 -7.86
N ALA A 249 -10.81 -33.94 -7.61
CA ALA A 249 -9.51 -33.93 -8.26
C ALA A 249 -8.71 -35.23 -8.07
N HIS A 250 -8.93 -35.98 -6.98
CA HIS A 250 -8.25 -37.25 -6.71
C HIS A 250 -8.80 -38.44 -7.50
N GLN A 251 -9.93 -38.27 -8.19
CA GLN A 251 -10.59 -39.34 -8.95
C GLN A 251 -10.50 -39.12 -10.47
N GLY A 252 -9.90 -38.01 -10.91
CA GLY A 252 -9.71 -37.67 -12.32
C GLY A 252 -8.28 -37.89 -12.82
N PRO A 253 -8.06 -37.80 -14.14
CA PRO A 253 -6.71 -37.85 -14.71
C PRO A 253 -5.90 -36.61 -14.34
N MET A 254 -4.69 -36.83 -13.83
CA MET A 254 -3.75 -35.77 -13.49
C MET A 254 -2.41 -36.02 -14.19
N SER A 255 -2.19 -35.29 -15.28
CA SER A 255 -0.92 -35.24 -16.00
C SER A 255 -0.48 -33.78 -16.07
N ILE A 256 0.66 -33.48 -15.45
CA ILE A 256 1.13 -32.11 -15.19
C ILE A 256 2.31 -31.80 -16.11
N TYR A 257 2.25 -30.65 -16.77
CA TYR A 257 3.38 -30.06 -17.48
C TYR A 257 3.99 -28.94 -16.62
N GLU A 258 5.14 -29.22 -16.00
CA GLU A 258 5.87 -28.25 -15.16
C GLU A 258 6.59 -27.21 -16.04
N VAL A 259 6.45 -25.93 -15.70
CA VAL A 259 6.90 -24.81 -16.53
C VAL A 259 7.55 -23.71 -15.70
N HIS A 260 8.79 -23.38 -16.03
CA HIS A 260 9.39 -22.10 -15.67
C HIS A 260 9.11 -21.06 -16.76
N LEU A 261 8.26 -20.07 -16.44
CA LEU A 261 7.76 -19.08 -17.41
C LEU A 261 8.88 -18.33 -18.14
N GLY A 262 9.97 -18.00 -17.44
CA GLY A 262 11.08 -17.23 -17.98
C GLY A 262 12.00 -17.98 -18.95
N SER A 263 11.92 -19.31 -19.01
CA SER A 263 12.83 -20.13 -19.84
C SER A 263 12.11 -21.11 -20.77
N TRP A 264 10.80 -21.29 -20.65
CA TRP A 264 10.04 -22.14 -21.56
C TRP A 264 10.14 -21.67 -23.00
N ARG A 265 9.92 -20.37 -23.23
CA ARG A 265 10.17 -19.69 -24.50
C ARG A 265 10.50 -18.23 -24.23
N GLN A 266 11.72 -17.85 -24.60
CA GLN A 266 12.25 -16.51 -24.34
C GLN A 266 11.45 -15.41 -25.05
N GLU A 267 11.53 -14.20 -24.52
CA GLU A 267 10.89 -12.98 -25.06
C GLU A 267 9.35 -12.96 -25.02
N LEU A 268 8.72 -13.90 -24.31
CA LEU A 268 7.27 -13.89 -24.09
C LEU A 268 6.91 -13.30 -22.73
N GLY A 269 5.95 -12.37 -22.75
CA GLY A 269 5.16 -12.01 -21.56
C GLY A 269 3.97 -12.95 -21.36
N TYR A 270 3.17 -12.71 -20.32
CA TYR A 270 2.03 -13.56 -19.97
C TYR A 270 1.02 -13.74 -21.12
N ARG A 271 0.75 -12.68 -21.90
CA ARG A 271 -0.13 -12.77 -23.08
C ARG A 271 0.44 -13.64 -24.19
N GLY A 272 1.74 -13.56 -24.45
CA GLY A 272 2.40 -14.43 -25.43
C GLY A 272 2.42 -15.89 -24.98
N LEU A 273 2.57 -16.13 -23.67
CA LEU A 273 2.41 -17.46 -23.08
C LEU A 273 0.97 -17.97 -23.23
N ALA A 274 -0.05 -17.12 -23.05
CA ALA A 274 -1.43 -17.51 -23.23
C ALA A 274 -1.72 -18.00 -24.66
N GLU A 275 -1.10 -17.37 -25.67
CA GLU A 275 -1.23 -17.83 -27.07
C GLU A 275 -0.49 -19.16 -27.32
N HIS A 276 0.76 -19.27 -26.86
CA HIS A 276 1.63 -20.39 -27.26
C HIS A 276 1.56 -21.58 -26.31
N LEU A 277 1.63 -21.35 -25.00
CA LEU A 277 1.67 -22.41 -24.00
C LEU A 277 0.35 -23.16 -23.92
N VAL A 278 -0.79 -22.45 -23.97
CA VAL A 278 -2.13 -23.06 -23.90
C VAL A 278 -2.32 -24.06 -25.04
N ASN A 279 -2.03 -23.66 -26.27
CA ASN A 279 -2.13 -24.54 -27.44
C ASN A 279 -1.17 -25.74 -27.31
N TYR A 280 0.08 -25.50 -26.90
CA TYR A 280 1.09 -26.56 -26.74
C TYR A 280 0.68 -27.63 -25.71
N VAL A 281 0.22 -27.20 -24.53
CA VAL A 281 -0.19 -28.10 -23.44
C VAL A 281 -1.44 -28.89 -23.83
N ARG A 282 -2.41 -28.24 -24.47
CA ARG A 282 -3.64 -28.87 -24.98
C ARG A 282 -3.32 -29.93 -26.03
N ASP A 283 -2.48 -29.60 -27.02
CA ASP A 283 -2.18 -30.48 -28.15
C ASP A 283 -1.40 -31.74 -27.70
N LEU A 284 -0.61 -31.64 -26.63
CA LEU A 284 0.08 -32.77 -26.00
C LEU A 284 -0.82 -33.58 -25.04
N GLY A 285 -2.01 -33.09 -24.71
CA GLY A 285 -3.00 -33.81 -23.89
C GLY A 285 -2.71 -33.80 -22.38
N PHE A 286 -1.97 -32.82 -21.87
CA PHE A 286 -1.82 -32.61 -20.43
C PHE A 286 -3.12 -32.06 -19.83
N THR A 287 -3.37 -32.37 -18.56
CA THR A 287 -4.57 -31.89 -17.85
C THR A 287 -4.29 -30.66 -16.99
N HIS A 288 -3.03 -30.44 -16.62
CA HIS A 288 -2.59 -29.32 -15.79
C HIS A 288 -1.27 -28.74 -16.27
N VAL A 289 -1.05 -27.47 -15.98
CA VAL A 289 0.28 -26.86 -15.88
C VAL A 289 0.61 -26.63 -14.42
N GLU A 290 1.88 -26.79 -14.08
CA GLU A 290 2.43 -26.36 -12.80
C GLU A 290 3.48 -25.30 -13.07
N PHE A 291 3.26 -24.09 -12.54
CA PHE A 291 4.25 -23.03 -12.66
C PHE A 291 5.20 -23.08 -11.47
N LEU A 292 6.50 -23.05 -11.77
CA LEU A 292 7.50 -22.59 -10.79
C LEU A 292 7.10 -21.20 -10.25
N PRO A 293 7.62 -20.78 -9.08
CA PRO A 293 7.07 -19.63 -8.37
C PRO A 293 6.93 -18.38 -9.24
N VAL A 294 5.69 -17.91 -9.36
CA VAL A 294 5.34 -16.74 -10.17
C VAL A 294 5.36 -15.44 -9.38
N MET A 295 5.48 -15.51 -8.06
CA MET A 295 5.58 -14.34 -7.17
C MET A 295 6.82 -13.52 -7.49
N GLU A 296 6.79 -12.22 -7.19
CA GLU A 296 7.93 -11.34 -7.44
C GLU A 296 9.17 -11.77 -6.63
N HIS A 297 10.29 -11.86 -7.33
CA HIS A 297 11.58 -12.32 -6.81
C HIS A 297 12.67 -11.55 -7.56
N PRO A 298 13.72 -11.00 -6.94
CA PRO A 298 14.70 -10.16 -7.65
C PRO A 298 15.76 -10.99 -8.40
N TYR A 299 16.10 -12.17 -7.89
CA TYR A 299 17.23 -12.97 -8.37
C TYR A 299 16.78 -14.11 -9.29
N VAL A 300 16.91 -13.92 -10.61
CA VAL A 300 16.47 -14.88 -11.64
C VAL A 300 17.03 -16.30 -11.45
N PRO A 301 18.32 -16.51 -11.10
CA PRO A 301 18.83 -17.87 -10.87
C PRO A 301 18.25 -18.61 -9.67
N SER A 302 17.42 -17.95 -8.83
CA SER A 302 16.62 -18.66 -7.81
C SER A 302 15.44 -19.45 -8.40
N TRP A 303 15.16 -19.29 -9.69
CA TRP A 303 13.98 -19.84 -10.37
C TRP A 303 12.63 -19.45 -9.74
N GLY A 304 12.62 -18.38 -8.95
CA GLY A 304 11.44 -17.90 -8.24
C GLY A 304 11.42 -18.23 -6.75
N TYR A 305 12.29 -19.11 -6.25
CA TYR A 305 12.22 -19.54 -4.86
C TYR A 305 12.74 -18.50 -3.85
N HIS A 306 13.48 -17.47 -4.28
CA HIS A 306 13.84 -16.34 -3.41
C HIS A 306 12.84 -15.19 -3.54
N VAL A 307 11.64 -15.38 -2.99
CA VAL A 307 10.51 -14.44 -3.10
C VAL A 307 10.73 -13.18 -2.24
N THR A 308 10.38 -12.01 -2.79
CA THR A 308 10.30 -10.72 -2.06
C THR A 308 8.89 -10.14 -2.05
N GLY A 309 8.07 -10.40 -3.08
CA GLY A 309 6.71 -9.89 -3.21
C GLY A 309 5.70 -11.01 -3.35
N TYR A 310 5.16 -11.48 -2.22
CA TYR A 310 4.25 -12.63 -2.17
C TYR A 310 2.88 -12.41 -2.82
N TYR A 311 2.43 -11.16 -2.88
CA TYR A 311 1.10 -10.79 -3.38
C TYR A 311 1.11 -10.23 -4.81
N ALA A 312 2.27 -10.19 -5.47
CA ALA A 312 2.42 -9.71 -6.83
C ALA A 312 2.96 -10.84 -7.73
N PRO A 313 2.31 -11.14 -8.87
CA PRO A 313 2.99 -11.88 -9.93
C PRO A 313 4.19 -11.05 -10.45
N SER A 314 5.27 -11.74 -10.80
CA SER A 314 6.52 -11.14 -11.26
C SER A 314 6.28 -10.23 -12.46
N SER A 315 6.64 -8.97 -12.28
CA SER A 315 6.47 -7.88 -13.27
C SER A 315 7.28 -8.10 -14.54
N ARG A 316 8.25 -9.03 -14.54
CA ARG A 316 9.08 -9.40 -15.70
C ARG A 316 8.27 -9.77 -16.95
N TRP A 317 7.08 -10.33 -16.76
CA TRP A 317 6.28 -10.87 -17.86
C TRP A 317 5.02 -10.05 -18.17
N GLY A 318 4.76 -8.96 -17.43
CA GLY A 318 3.65 -8.05 -17.70
C GLY A 318 2.85 -7.65 -16.46
N HIS A 319 1.65 -7.11 -16.72
CA HIS A 319 0.74 -6.66 -15.67
C HIS A 319 0.09 -7.87 -14.96
N PRO A 320 -0.33 -7.76 -13.68
CA PRO A 320 -1.08 -8.82 -13.01
C PRO A 320 -2.32 -9.30 -13.76
N ASP A 321 -3.02 -8.41 -14.47
CA ASP A 321 -4.16 -8.78 -15.33
C ASP A 321 -3.74 -9.61 -16.55
N ASP A 322 -2.50 -9.51 -17.02
CA ASP A 322 -2.00 -10.38 -18.07
C ASP A 322 -1.74 -11.80 -17.53
N PHE A 323 -1.36 -11.94 -16.26
CA PHE A 323 -1.30 -13.25 -15.61
C PHE A 323 -2.69 -13.84 -15.39
N ARG A 324 -3.68 -13.02 -14.98
CA ARG A 324 -5.10 -13.45 -14.94
C ARG A 324 -5.56 -13.95 -16.30
N TYR A 325 -5.22 -13.22 -17.37
CA TYR A 325 -5.51 -13.63 -18.74
C TYR A 325 -4.91 -15.00 -19.10
N LEU A 326 -3.64 -15.25 -18.76
CA LEU A 326 -3.02 -16.57 -18.97
C LEU A 326 -3.79 -17.69 -18.26
N VAL A 327 -4.16 -17.49 -17.00
CA VAL A 327 -4.93 -18.47 -16.21
C VAL A 327 -6.32 -18.70 -16.82
N ASP A 328 -7.01 -17.63 -17.20
CA ASP A 328 -8.34 -17.68 -17.81
C ASP A 328 -8.33 -18.47 -19.14
N GLU A 329 -7.32 -18.24 -19.99
CA GLU A 329 -7.17 -18.98 -21.25
C GLU A 329 -6.84 -20.46 -21.03
N LEU A 330 -6.03 -20.80 -20.02
CA LEU A 330 -5.80 -22.19 -19.62
C LEU A 330 -7.10 -22.86 -19.15
N HIS A 331 -7.88 -22.18 -18.32
CA HIS A 331 -9.17 -22.68 -17.83
C HIS A 331 -10.19 -22.89 -18.96
N LYS A 332 -10.29 -21.94 -19.91
CA LYS A 332 -11.14 -22.08 -21.11
C LYS A 332 -10.71 -23.26 -21.99
N ALA A 333 -9.42 -23.57 -22.03
CA ALA A 333 -8.88 -24.76 -22.70
C ALA A 333 -9.06 -26.06 -21.89
N GLY A 334 -9.62 -26.00 -20.68
CA GLY A 334 -9.82 -27.17 -19.82
C GLY A 334 -8.55 -27.63 -19.10
N ILE A 335 -7.57 -26.75 -18.93
CA ILE A 335 -6.28 -27.03 -18.30
C ILE A 335 -6.26 -26.40 -16.90
N GLY A 336 -5.95 -27.20 -15.88
CA GLY A 336 -5.78 -26.69 -14.52
C GLY A 336 -4.45 -26.00 -14.31
N VAL A 337 -4.42 -25.01 -13.42
CA VAL A 337 -3.20 -24.27 -13.06
C VAL A 337 -2.84 -24.57 -11.61
N LEU A 338 -1.62 -25.07 -11.41
CA LEU A 338 -0.97 -25.23 -10.11
C LEU A 338 0.16 -24.22 -9.99
N LEU A 339 0.38 -23.70 -8.79
CA LEU A 339 1.46 -22.76 -8.50
C LEU A 339 2.35 -23.33 -7.40
N ASP A 340 3.65 -23.32 -7.64
CA ASP A 340 4.62 -23.48 -6.57
C ASP A 340 4.53 -22.31 -5.60
N TRP A 341 4.15 -22.63 -4.37
CA TRP A 341 4.06 -21.67 -3.28
C TRP A 341 5.24 -21.84 -2.32
N VAL A 342 5.88 -20.72 -1.95
CA VAL A 342 7.17 -20.71 -1.20
C VAL A 342 7.02 -20.10 0.21
N PRO A 343 6.29 -20.75 1.14
CA PRO A 343 6.08 -20.23 2.49
C PRO A 343 7.25 -20.53 3.44
N GLY A 344 8.21 -21.36 3.04
CA GLY A 344 9.25 -21.88 3.93
C GLY A 344 10.38 -20.89 4.25
N HIS A 345 10.59 -19.88 3.41
CA HIS A 345 11.61 -18.83 3.56
C HIS A 345 11.30 -17.67 2.61
N PHE A 346 11.96 -16.51 2.81
CA PHE A 346 11.91 -15.35 1.92
C PHE A 346 13.32 -14.80 1.68
N ALA A 347 13.51 -13.97 0.64
CA ALA A 347 14.81 -13.39 0.32
C ALA A 347 15.28 -12.38 1.38
N THR A 348 16.59 -12.37 1.68
CA THR A 348 17.18 -11.55 2.76
C THR A 348 17.47 -10.10 2.36
N ASP A 349 17.02 -9.69 1.18
CA ASP A 349 17.08 -8.32 0.68
C ASP A 349 16.56 -7.30 1.70
N GLU A 350 17.40 -6.32 2.06
CA GLU A 350 17.08 -5.33 3.10
C GLU A 350 15.87 -4.46 2.77
N TRP A 351 15.55 -4.30 1.49
CA TRP A 351 14.40 -3.53 1.00
C TRP A 351 13.08 -4.32 1.04
N ALA A 352 13.12 -5.62 1.33
CA ALA A 352 11.96 -6.50 1.43
C ALA A 352 11.62 -6.80 2.91
N LEU A 353 11.26 -8.05 3.25
CA LEU A 353 10.69 -8.42 4.55
C LEU A 353 11.69 -8.47 5.72
N ALA A 354 12.99 -8.63 5.44
CA ALA A 354 14.01 -8.82 6.48
C ALA A 354 14.05 -7.62 7.44
N ARG A 355 13.93 -7.86 8.74
CA ARG A 355 13.94 -6.84 9.80
C ARG A 355 13.05 -5.63 9.47
N PHE A 356 11.83 -5.91 9.01
CA PHE A 356 10.96 -4.92 8.37
C PHE A 356 10.83 -3.61 9.16
N ASP A 357 10.60 -3.72 10.47
CA ASP A 357 10.47 -2.59 11.40
C ASP A 357 11.73 -2.32 12.24
N GLY A 358 12.88 -2.84 11.82
CA GLY A 358 14.20 -2.70 12.46
C GLY A 358 14.62 -3.90 13.32
N LEU A 359 13.69 -4.77 13.69
CA LEU A 359 13.91 -6.03 14.42
C LEU A 359 13.27 -7.20 13.66
N PRO A 360 13.64 -8.46 13.98
CA PRO A 360 12.97 -9.64 13.42
C PRO A 360 11.44 -9.54 13.53
N LEU A 361 10.76 -9.46 12.38
CA LEU A 361 9.31 -9.29 12.33
C LEU A 361 8.64 -10.48 11.64
N TYR A 362 9.03 -10.74 10.40
CA TYR A 362 8.54 -11.89 9.63
C TYR A 362 9.40 -13.12 9.89
N GLU A 363 10.72 -12.94 10.03
CA GLU A 363 11.66 -13.98 10.41
C GLU A 363 11.65 -14.25 11.92
N HIS A 364 11.96 -15.50 12.27
CA HIS A 364 12.11 -15.89 13.67
C HIS A 364 13.33 -15.18 14.30
N PRO A 365 13.23 -14.64 15.53
CA PRO A 365 14.32 -13.87 16.15
C PRO A 365 15.57 -14.71 16.50
N ASP A 366 15.43 -16.02 16.70
CA ASP A 366 16.56 -16.96 16.85
C ASP A 366 17.09 -17.39 15.48
N PRO A 367 18.34 -17.04 15.10
CA PRO A 367 18.90 -17.37 13.79
C PRO A 367 18.98 -18.88 13.52
N ARG A 368 19.04 -19.71 14.56
CA ARG A 368 19.07 -21.17 14.41
C ARG A 368 17.74 -21.74 13.90
N LEU A 369 16.67 -20.96 14.02
CA LEU A 369 15.31 -21.30 13.57
C LEU A 369 14.84 -20.41 12.40
N GLY A 370 15.44 -19.24 12.21
CA GLY A 370 14.98 -18.23 11.24
C GLY A 370 15.89 -18.02 10.03
N TRP A 371 17.03 -18.72 9.94
CA TRP A 371 17.98 -18.61 8.83
C TRP A 371 18.30 -19.98 8.26
N HIS A 372 18.22 -20.09 6.94
CA HIS A 372 18.44 -21.32 6.17
C HIS A 372 19.41 -21.11 5.02
#